data_AF-A0A1I3RPG3-F1
#
_entry.id   AF-A0A1I3RPG3-F1
#
_cell.length_a   1.000
_cell.length_b   1.000
_cell.length_c   1.000
_cell.angle_alpha   90.00
_cell.angle_beta   90.00
_cell.angle_gamma   90.00
#
_symmetry.space_group_name_H-M   'P 1'
#
loop_
_entity.id
_entity.type
_entity.pdbx_description
1 polymer ?
#
loop_
_entity_poly.entity_id
_entity_poly.type
_entity_poly.pdbx_seq_one_letter_code
_entity_poly.pdbx_strand_id
1 'polypeptide(L)'
;MDGLVRATAETTAHCSDYPAYPHKLALICGACGHEGKYDVGTIFHNVKSEQSDEERPVEDFYAFSGHFRCMKCASSDLRHFPNRTKEVLTKEGLKLIPDEGRHASPGFFIGMPVLFDGTPAITAAWAEDYLRELIAQEPDDFFLYGRLANVLCGAELYDEARVALNRAVELNPGDISSLHELAVLDLEEDLVDSAITRFQQVLQHSRQATFLTEEVRLEIVSDTLGYLVELDALEQSLEHVALEDQKGEFAPDEFDAVTEEDWARVIDQFLPEMLNTLLPPPELLSAMVPEVPEDEFEDPYNRRPLVRTEERVSRNAPCPCGSGNKFKRCCGRS
;
A
#
# COMPACT_ATOMS: atom_id res chain seq x y z
N MET A 1 -1.18 0.52 5.93
CA MET A 1 -2.60 0.58 5.50
C MET A 1 -2.81 1.85 4.68
N ASP A 2 -2.32 2.05 3.46
CA ASP A 2 -2.02 1.24 2.27
C ASP A 2 -3.23 0.69 1.54
N GLY A 3 -3.37 1.15 0.28
CA GLY A 3 -4.39 0.78 -0.67
C GLY A 3 -4.48 -0.73 -0.81
N LEU A 4 -5.62 -1.26 -0.35
CA LEU A 4 -5.87 -2.67 -0.15
C LEU A 4 -6.12 -3.41 -1.49
N VAL A 5 -5.05 -3.90 -2.13
CA VAL A 5 -5.19 -5.02 -3.05
C VAL A 5 -5.39 -6.29 -2.23
N ARG A 6 -6.66 -6.69 -2.05
CA ARG A 6 -6.99 -7.96 -1.39
C ARG A 6 -6.70 -9.15 -2.31
N ALA A 7 -5.44 -9.54 -2.39
CA ALA A 7 -5.04 -10.94 -2.43
C ALA A 7 -4.60 -11.29 -1.01
N THR A 8 -5.20 -12.33 -0.43
CA THR A 8 -4.81 -13.01 0.83
C THR A 8 -3.85 -12.25 1.76
N ALA A 9 -4.38 -11.77 2.89
CA ALA A 9 -3.69 -11.32 4.11
C ALA A 9 -2.14 -11.36 4.11
N GLU A 10 -1.51 -10.21 4.44
CA GLU A 10 -0.12 -10.06 4.92
C GLU A 10 0.98 -9.67 3.91
N THR A 11 0.70 -9.08 2.75
CA THR A 11 1.77 -8.42 1.95
C THR A 11 1.27 -7.17 1.22
N THR A 12 1.86 -6.02 1.52
CA THR A 12 1.83 -4.77 0.73
C THR A 12 2.72 -4.97 -0.50
N ALA A 13 2.16 -5.52 -1.58
CA ALA A 13 2.89 -5.60 -2.84
C ALA A 13 2.65 -4.32 -3.64
N HIS A 14 3.72 -3.59 -3.95
CA HIS A 14 3.67 -2.50 -4.92
C HIS A 14 3.34 -3.07 -6.29
N CYS A 15 2.64 -2.31 -7.14
CA CYS A 15 2.30 -2.78 -8.48
C CYS A 15 3.54 -3.12 -9.33
N SER A 16 4.71 -2.57 -8.98
CA SER A 16 6.03 -2.89 -9.53
C SER A 16 6.53 -4.30 -9.19
N ASP A 17 6.03 -4.91 -8.11
CA ASP A 17 6.46 -6.24 -7.66
C ASP A 17 5.87 -7.36 -8.54
N TYR A 18 4.89 -7.00 -9.38
CA TYR A 18 4.24 -7.91 -10.29
C TYR A 18 4.88 -7.82 -11.68
N PRO A 19 5.23 -8.96 -12.31
CA PRO A 19 5.73 -8.95 -13.67
C PRO A 19 4.70 -8.34 -14.63
N ALA A 20 5.18 -7.60 -15.62
CA ALA A 20 4.32 -7.04 -16.67
C ALA A 20 3.80 -8.14 -17.61
N TYR A 21 2.59 -7.95 -18.12
CA TYR A 21 2.04 -8.76 -19.18
C TYR A 21 2.84 -8.52 -20.49
N PRO A 22 3.35 -9.59 -21.15
CA PRO A 22 4.35 -9.45 -22.21
C PRO A 22 3.80 -8.96 -23.56
N HIS A 23 2.51 -8.67 -23.66
CA HIS A 23 1.88 -8.29 -24.92
C HIS A 23 1.08 -7.00 -24.78
N LYS A 24 1.08 -6.20 -25.85
CA LYS A 24 0.24 -5.00 -25.91
C LYS A 24 -1.23 -5.38 -26.07
N LEU A 25 -2.10 -4.74 -25.29
CA LEU A 25 -3.55 -4.86 -25.44
C LEU A 25 -4.12 -3.70 -26.23
N ALA A 26 -5.13 -4.00 -27.04
CA ALA A 26 -5.88 -2.95 -27.73
C ALA A 26 -6.95 -2.40 -26.81
N LEU A 27 -6.98 -1.08 -26.62
CA LEU A 27 -7.94 -0.36 -25.79
C LEU A 27 -8.57 0.77 -26.59
N ILE A 28 -9.81 1.12 -26.26
CA ILE A 28 -10.59 2.18 -26.88
C ILE A 28 -10.73 3.32 -25.88
N CYS A 29 -10.40 4.52 -26.31
CA CYS A 29 -10.57 5.73 -25.51
C CYS A 29 -12.05 6.12 -25.39
N GLY A 30 -12.56 6.26 -24.16
CA GLY A 30 -13.92 6.72 -23.91
C GLY A 30 -14.16 8.17 -24.31
N ALA A 31 -13.12 9.02 -24.26
CA ALA A 31 -13.23 10.42 -24.63
C ALA A 31 -13.31 10.67 -26.15
N CYS A 32 -12.51 9.97 -26.97
CA CYS A 32 -12.40 10.25 -28.41
C CYS A 32 -12.68 9.06 -29.35
N GLY A 33 -12.96 7.87 -28.80
CA GLY A 33 -13.20 6.65 -29.55
C GLY A 33 -11.99 6.06 -30.28
N HIS A 34 -10.79 6.61 -30.07
CA HIS A 34 -9.57 6.09 -30.71
C HIS A 34 -9.19 4.73 -30.11
N GLU A 35 -8.99 3.75 -30.99
CA GLU A 35 -8.45 2.44 -30.64
C GLU A 35 -6.92 2.45 -30.82
N GLY A 36 -6.20 2.13 -29.75
CA GLY A 36 -4.73 2.07 -29.72
C GLY A 36 -4.23 0.78 -29.04
N LYS A 37 -2.94 0.46 -29.20
CA LYS A 37 -2.30 -0.68 -28.53
C LYS A 37 -1.33 -0.21 -27.45
N TYR A 38 -1.52 -0.65 -26.22
CA TYR A 38 -0.81 -0.15 -25.04
C TYR A 38 -0.08 -1.26 -24.32
N ASP A 39 1.08 -0.93 -23.75
CA ASP A 39 1.74 -1.74 -22.73
C ASP A 39 0.97 -1.51 -21.42
N VAL A 40 0.23 -2.52 -20.98
CA VAL A 40 -0.72 -2.36 -19.86
C VAL A 40 -0.12 -2.65 -18.48
N GLY A 41 1.18 -2.95 -18.42
CA GLY A 41 1.81 -3.45 -17.20
C GLY A 41 1.20 -4.79 -16.78
N THR A 42 0.94 -4.94 -15.50
CA THR A 42 0.28 -6.08 -14.89
C THR A 42 -1.24 -5.99 -15.06
N ILE A 43 -1.88 -7.12 -15.36
CA ILE A 43 -3.33 -7.23 -15.46
C ILE A 43 -3.87 -7.86 -14.18
N PHE A 44 -4.78 -7.15 -13.52
CA PHE A 44 -5.48 -7.62 -12.34
C PHE A 44 -6.90 -8.02 -12.69
N HIS A 45 -7.34 -9.17 -12.20
CA HIS A 45 -8.68 -9.70 -12.40
C HIS A 45 -9.46 -9.76 -11.08
N ASN A 46 -10.57 -9.03 -11.03
CA ASN A 46 -11.40 -8.91 -9.84
C ASN A 46 -12.45 -10.05 -9.76
N VAL A 47 -12.03 -11.22 -9.31
CA VAL A 47 -12.90 -12.42 -9.22
C VAL A 47 -14.10 -12.25 -8.29
N LYS A 48 -14.03 -11.37 -7.27
CA LYS A 48 -15.15 -11.15 -6.32
C LYS A 48 -16.40 -10.57 -6.98
N SER A 49 -16.26 -10.00 -8.17
CA SER A 49 -17.38 -9.42 -8.90
C SER A 49 -18.26 -10.43 -9.65
N GLU A 50 -17.79 -11.66 -9.90
CA GLU A 50 -18.60 -12.69 -10.60
C GLU A 50 -19.66 -13.34 -9.69
N GLN A 51 -19.58 -13.14 -8.37
CA GLN A 51 -20.54 -13.69 -7.40
C GLN A 51 -21.75 -12.79 -7.14
N SER A 52 -21.82 -11.60 -7.76
CA SER A 52 -23.03 -10.78 -7.77
C SER A 52 -23.86 -11.13 -8.99
N ASP A 53 -25.15 -11.44 -8.82
CA ASP A 53 -26.12 -11.73 -9.90
C ASP A 53 -26.37 -10.55 -10.88
N GLU A 54 -25.59 -9.46 -10.80
CA GLU A 54 -25.69 -8.29 -11.68
C GLU A 54 -24.79 -8.44 -12.91
N GLU A 55 -25.39 -8.42 -14.11
CA GLU A 55 -24.66 -8.35 -15.39
C GLU A 55 -23.83 -7.05 -15.45
N ARG A 56 -22.52 -7.17 -15.25
CA ARG A 56 -21.56 -6.08 -15.43
C ARG A 56 -20.77 -6.21 -16.73
N PRO A 57 -20.35 -5.08 -17.34
CA PRO A 57 -19.40 -5.09 -18.45
C PRO A 57 -18.12 -5.84 -18.05
N VAL A 58 -17.56 -6.61 -18.99
CA VAL A 58 -16.28 -7.33 -18.80
C VAL A 58 -15.16 -6.38 -18.36
N GLU A 59 -15.22 -5.14 -18.81
CA GLU A 59 -14.34 -4.03 -18.44
C GLU A 59 -14.18 -3.85 -16.92
N ASP A 60 -15.26 -3.98 -16.15
CA ASP A 60 -15.27 -3.71 -14.70
C ASP A 60 -14.53 -4.78 -13.88
N PHE A 61 -14.20 -5.91 -14.52
CA PHE A 61 -13.49 -7.03 -13.89
C PHE A 61 -11.97 -6.91 -14.01
N TYR A 62 -11.45 -5.90 -14.71
CA TYR A 62 -10.02 -5.78 -14.99
C TYR A 62 -9.46 -4.41 -14.65
N ALA A 63 -8.24 -4.41 -14.14
CA ALA A 63 -7.42 -3.23 -13.93
C ALA A 63 -5.99 -3.47 -14.43
N PHE A 64 -5.26 -2.38 -14.67
CA PHE A 64 -3.93 -2.38 -15.28
C PHE A 64 -2.97 -1.54 -14.44
N SER A 65 -1.77 -2.03 -14.14
CA SER A 65 -0.76 -1.20 -13.45
C SER A 65 -0.09 -0.18 -14.36
N GLY A 66 -0.15 -0.36 -15.67
CA GLY A 66 0.53 0.52 -16.62
C GLY A 66 0.04 1.97 -16.58
N HIS A 67 0.98 2.91 -16.67
CA HIS A 67 0.69 4.31 -16.94
C HIS A 67 0.70 4.56 -18.44
N PHE A 68 -0.48 4.81 -19.00
CA PHE A 68 -0.64 5.10 -20.41
C PHE A 68 -1.87 5.98 -20.66
N ARG A 69 -1.72 6.92 -21.59
CA ARG A 69 -2.78 7.85 -22.00
C ARG A 69 -3.11 7.67 -23.47
N CYS A 70 -4.30 8.08 -23.88
CA CYS A 70 -4.75 7.93 -25.27
C CYS A 70 -3.77 8.63 -26.23
N MET A 71 -3.24 7.89 -27.21
CA MET A 71 -2.27 8.43 -28.19
C MET A 71 -2.82 9.57 -29.06
N LYS A 72 -4.14 9.79 -29.07
CA LYS A 72 -4.81 10.82 -29.87
C LYS A 72 -5.19 12.07 -29.08
N CYS A 73 -5.69 11.91 -27.86
CA CYS A 73 -6.23 13.03 -27.06
C CYS A 73 -5.67 13.13 -25.64
N ALA A 74 -4.70 12.28 -25.28
CA ALA A 74 -4.07 12.22 -23.96
C ALA A 74 -5.00 11.94 -22.76
N SER A 75 -6.27 11.59 -23.01
CA SER A 75 -7.20 11.17 -21.95
C SER A 75 -6.74 9.87 -21.29
N SER A 76 -6.92 9.77 -19.97
CA SER A 76 -6.73 8.55 -19.17
C SER A 76 -7.90 7.56 -19.28
N ASP A 77 -9.03 7.97 -19.87
CA ASP A 77 -10.23 7.13 -20.02
C ASP A 77 -10.03 6.08 -21.12
N LEU A 78 -9.27 5.02 -20.79
CA LEU A 78 -8.96 3.86 -21.65
C LEU A 78 -9.57 2.57 -21.09
N ARG A 79 -10.82 2.67 -20.62
CA ARG A 79 -11.54 1.56 -19.99
C ARG A 79 -12.35 0.67 -20.93
N HIS A 80 -12.42 0.99 -22.22
CA HIS A 80 -13.24 0.22 -23.18
C HIS A 80 -12.40 -0.75 -24.01
N PHE A 81 -12.91 -1.96 -24.22
CA PHE A 81 -12.17 -3.02 -24.90
C PHE A 81 -12.83 -3.41 -26.23
N PRO A 82 -12.07 -3.54 -27.34
CA PRO A 82 -12.58 -4.20 -28.54
C PRO A 82 -12.81 -5.70 -28.25
N ASN A 83 -13.71 -6.35 -29.01
CA ASN A 83 -14.08 -7.76 -28.80
C ASN A 83 -12.88 -8.71 -28.68
N ARG A 84 -11.83 -8.49 -29.48
CA ARG A 84 -10.59 -9.28 -29.42
C ARG A 84 -9.87 -9.19 -28.07
N THR A 85 -9.89 -8.03 -27.43
CA THR A 85 -9.28 -7.84 -26.10
C THR A 85 -10.15 -8.49 -25.03
N LYS A 86 -11.48 -8.37 -25.13
CA LYS A 86 -12.43 -9.08 -24.25
C LYS A 86 -12.20 -10.58 -24.29
N GLU A 87 -12.09 -11.16 -25.49
CA GLU A 87 -11.82 -12.59 -25.66
C GLU A 87 -10.51 -13.04 -25.01
N VAL A 88 -9.44 -12.24 -25.12
CA VAL A 88 -8.14 -12.54 -24.48
C VAL A 88 -8.28 -12.48 -22.96
N LEU A 89 -8.82 -11.39 -22.43
CA LEU A 89 -8.95 -11.19 -20.99
C LEU A 89 -9.84 -12.26 -20.34
N THR A 90 -10.99 -12.57 -20.93
CA THR A 90 -11.89 -13.62 -20.41
C THR A 90 -11.21 -14.99 -20.44
N LYS A 91 -10.47 -15.35 -21.50
CA LYS A 91 -9.75 -16.63 -21.58
C LYS A 91 -8.66 -16.73 -20.53
N GLU A 92 -7.91 -15.65 -20.27
CA GLU A 92 -6.88 -15.62 -19.23
C GLU A 92 -7.49 -15.62 -17.82
N GLY A 93 -8.57 -14.87 -17.59
CA GLY A 93 -9.31 -14.84 -16.33
C GLY A 93 -9.82 -16.22 -15.93
N LEU A 94 -10.40 -16.98 -16.85
CA LEU A 94 -10.86 -18.35 -16.60
C LEU A 94 -9.73 -19.31 -16.17
N LYS A 95 -8.47 -19.06 -16.57
CA LYS A 95 -7.33 -19.87 -16.14
C LYS A 95 -6.91 -19.62 -14.70
N LEU A 96 -7.33 -18.51 -14.09
CA LEU A 96 -7.05 -18.19 -12.70
C LEU A 96 -8.00 -18.91 -11.72
N ILE A 97 -9.04 -19.60 -12.21
CA ILE A 97 -10.01 -20.30 -11.37
C ILE A 97 -9.36 -21.60 -10.83
N PRO A 98 -9.32 -21.83 -9.50
CA PRO A 98 -8.45 -22.84 -8.85
C PRO A 98 -8.67 -24.31 -9.23
N ASP A 99 -9.72 -24.64 -10.00
CA ASP A 99 -10.17 -26.03 -10.17
C ASP A 99 -9.66 -26.73 -11.45
N GLU A 100 -8.91 -26.03 -12.31
CA GLU A 100 -8.61 -26.52 -13.66
C GLU A 100 -7.13 -26.84 -13.96
N GLY A 101 -6.23 -26.69 -12.99
CA GLY A 101 -4.79 -26.93 -13.20
C GLY A 101 -4.19 -26.08 -14.32
N ARG A 102 -4.85 -24.97 -14.66
CA ARG A 102 -4.40 -23.98 -15.64
C ARG A 102 -3.64 -22.89 -14.90
N HIS A 103 -2.54 -22.43 -15.48
CA HIS A 103 -1.84 -21.24 -15.02
C HIS A 103 -2.17 -20.12 -16.01
N ALA A 104 -2.55 -18.95 -15.50
CA ALA A 104 -2.70 -17.77 -16.33
C ALA A 104 -1.33 -17.35 -16.90
N SER A 105 -1.36 -16.56 -17.96
CA SER A 105 -0.14 -16.01 -18.55
C SER A 105 0.64 -15.17 -17.52
N PRO A 106 1.98 -15.06 -17.64
CA PRO A 106 2.76 -14.13 -16.84
C PRO A 106 2.17 -12.72 -16.89
N GLY A 107 2.13 -12.04 -15.74
CA GLY A 107 1.56 -10.71 -15.60
C GLY A 107 0.04 -10.66 -15.43
N PHE A 108 -0.59 -11.78 -15.08
CA PHE A 108 -2.02 -11.88 -14.81
C PHE A 108 -2.27 -12.34 -13.38
N PHE A 109 -2.97 -11.55 -12.57
CA PHE A 109 -3.13 -11.78 -11.13
C PHE A 109 -4.57 -11.61 -10.67
N ILE A 110 -4.97 -12.34 -9.63
CA ILE A 110 -6.26 -12.12 -8.95
C ILE A 110 -6.08 -10.93 -8.00
N GLY A 111 -6.93 -9.92 -8.13
CA GLY A 111 -6.90 -8.74 -7.28
C GLY A 111 -7.60 -7.55 -7.90
N MET A 112 -7.70 -6.47 -7.14
CA MET A 112 -8.11 -5.16 -7.63
C MET A 112 -7.24 -4.10 -6.98
N PRO A 113 -6.43 -3.34 -7.74
CA PRO A 113 -5.82 -2.10 -7.30
C PRO A 113 -6.89 -1.14 -6.78
N VAL A 114 -6.68 -0.61 -5.58
CA VAL A 114 -7.55 0.42 -4.99
C VAL A 114 -6.69 1.53 -4.42
N LEU A 115 -7.21 2.75 -4.52
CA LEU A 115 -6.63 3.93 -3.90
C LEU A 115 -6.92 3.95 -2.39
N PHE A 116 -6.35 4.94 -1.71
CA PHE A 116 -6.42 5.08 -0.25
C PHE A 116 -7.86 5.18 0.29
N ASP A 117 -8.79 5.67 -0.53
CA ASP A 117 -10.21 5.86 -0.21
C ASP A 117 -11.06 4.63 -0.60
N GLY A 118 -10.44 3.57 -1.12
CA GLY A 118 -11.11 2.38 -1.62
C GLY A 118 -11.60 2.49 -3.07
N THR A 119 -11.38 3.62 -3.74
CA THR A 119 -11.73 3.80 -5.15
C THR A 119 -10.88 2.86 -6.02
N PRO A 120 -11.49 2.04 -6.91
CA PRO A 120 -10.73 1.13 -7.75
C PRO A 120 -9.86 1.88 -8.77
N ALA A 121 -8.56 1.59 -8.78
CA ALA A 121 -7.62 2.17 -9.73
C ALA A 121 -7.63 1.34 -11.02
N ILE A 122 -8.30 1.85 -12.07
CA ILE A 122 -8.44 1.14 -13.35
C ILE A 122 -7.10 1.12 -14.12
N THR A 123 -6.42 2.26 -14.18
CA THR A 123 -5.06 2.42 -14.71
C THR A 123 -4.28 3.40 -13.84
N ALA A 124 -2.95 3.38 -13.89
CA ALA A 124 -2.15 4.37 -13.17
C ALA A 124 -2.43 5.80 -13.67
N ALA A 125 -2.63 6.00 -14.98
CA ALA A 125 -2.97 7.31 -15.54
C ALA A 125 -4.36 7.81 -15.11
N TRP A 126 -5.31 6.90 -14.91
CA TRP A 126 -6.63 7.25 -14.37
C TRP A 126 -6.54 7.60 -12.88
N ALA A 127 -5.79 6.82 -12.10
CA ALA A 127 -5.53 7.10 -10.70
C ALA A 127 -4.85 8.46 -10.51
N GLU A 128 -3.90 8.81 -11.38
CA GLU A 128 -3.26 10.13 -11.41
C GLU A 128 -4.28 11.25 -11.60
N ASP A 129 -5.15 11.16 -12.63
CA ASP A 129 -6.17 12.18 -12.89
C ASP A 129 -7.15 12.31 -11.72
N TYR A 130 -7.58 11.19 -11.14
CA TYR A 130 -8.44 11.17 -9.96
C TYR A 130 -7.81 11.90 -8.77
N LEU A 131 -6.54 11.62 -8.46
CA LEU A 131 -5.81 12.28 -7.38
C LEU A 131 -5.61 13.77 -7.65
N ARG A 132 -5.32 14.17 -8.89
CA ARG A 132 -5.23 15.59 -9.27
C ARG A 132 -6.57 16.31 -9.12
N GLU A 133 -7.69 15.65 -9.41
CA GLU A 133 -9.03 16.21 -9.17
C GLU A 133 -9.32 16.40 -7.68
N LEU A 134 -8.90 15.47 -6.81
CA LEU A 134 -9.00 15.63 -5.36
C LEU A 134 -8.11 16.79 -4.85
N ILE A 135 -6.85 16.85 -5.31
CA ILE A 135 -5.93 17.95 -4.97
C ILE A 135 -6.48 19.30 -5.42
N ALA A 136 -7.15 19.38 -6.57
CA ALA A 136 -7.78 20.62 -7.02
C ALA A 136 -8.90 21.09 -6.08
N GLN A 137 -9.53 20.18 -5.34
CA GLN A 137 -10.55 20.49 -4.34
C GLN A 137 -9.92 20.82 -2.97
N GLU A 138 -8.86 20.11 -2.59
CA GLU A 138 -8.15 20.26 -1.31
C GLU A 138 -6.64 20.48 -1.54
N PRO A 139 -6.22 21.66 -2.02
CA PRO A 139 -4.85 21.92 -2.49
C PRO A 139 -3.81 22.03 -1.38
N ASP A 140 -4.23 22.06 -0.13
CA ASP A 140 -3.37 22.14 1.05
C ASP A 140 -3.30 20.80 1.82
N ASP A 141 -3.92 19.74 1.30
CA ASP A 141 -3.80 18.39 1.87
C ASP A 141 -2.52 17.69 1.38
N PHE A 142 -1.49 17.70 2.22
CA PHE A 142 -0.22 17.04 1.94
C PHE A 142 -0.35 15.54 1.65
N PHE A 143 -1.34 14.87 2.26
CA PHE A 143 -1.53 13.44 2.10
C PHE A 143 -1.88 13.07 0.66
N LEU A 144 -2.71 13.89 -0.01
CA LEU A 144 -3.08 13.66 -1.41
C LEU A 144 -1.87 13.76 -2.35
N TYR A 145 -0.93 14.67 -2.07
CA TYR A 145 0.31 14.78 -2.83
C TYR A 145 1.21 13.55 -2.65
N GLY A 146 1.33 13.03 -1.43
CA GLY A 146 2.03 11.75 -1.19
C GLY A 146 1.38 10.59 -1.94
N ARG A 147 0.04 10.51 -1.97
CA ARG A 147 -0.67 9.46 -2.74
C ARG A 147 -0.47 9.60 -4.25
N LEU A 148 -0.43 10.83 -4.76
CA LEU A 148 -0.10 11.10 -6.16
C LEU A 148 1.33 10.64 -6.48
N ALA A 149 2.29 10.95 -5.60
CA ALA A 149 3.67 10.52 -5.76
C ALA A 149 3.79 8.98 -5.84
N ASN A 150 3.10 8.23 -4.99
CA ASN A 150 3.14 6.76 -5.04
C ASN A 150 2.69 6.21 -6.40
N VAL A 151 1.64 6.79 -6.99
CA VAL A 151 1.18 6.41 -8.33
C VAL A 151 2.22 6.76 -9.40
N LEU A 152 2.86 7.92 -9.29
CA LEU A 152 3.88 8.39 -10.23
C LEU A 152 5.19 7.58 -10.11
N CYS A 153 5.65 7.24 -8.91
CA CYS A 153 6.79 6.36 -8.68
C CYS A 153 6.54 4.97 -9.27
N GLY A 154 5.37 4.38 -9.03
CA GLY A 154 4.99 3.10 -9.63
C GLY A 154 4.85 3.14 -11.17
N ALA A 155 4.71 4.34 -11.73
CA ALA A 155 4.70 4.61 -13.16
C ALA A 155 6.09 4.97 -13.73
N GLU A 156 7.14 4.96 -12.90
CA GLU A 156 8.50 5.39 -13.25
C GLU A 156 8.58 6.86 -13.72
N LEU A 157 7.63 7.70 -13.29
CA LEU A 157 7.57 9.15 -13.57
C LEU A 157 8.21 9.95 -12.43
N TYR A 158 9.50 9.68 -12.17
CA TYR A 158 10.21 10.16 -10.98
C TYR A 158 10.29 11.69 -10.87
N ASP A 159 10.47 12.41 -11.98
CA ASP A 159 10.49 13.88 -11.99
C ASP A 159 9.17 14.47 -11.47
N GLU A 160 8.04 13.93 -11.94
CA GLU A 160 6.71 14.38 -11.50
C GLU A 160 6.41 13.94 -10.07
N ALA A 161 6.82 12.73 -9.70
CA ALA A 161 6.71 12.22 -8.33
C ALA A 161 7.44 13.12 -7.34
N ARG A 162 8.69 13.51 -7.67
CA ARG A 162 9.51 14.43 -6.87
C ARG A 162 8.83 15.79 -6.67
N VAL A 163 8.18 16.34 -7.70
CA VAL A 163 7.40 17.59 -7.57
C VAL A 163 6.26 17.41 -6.57
N ALA A 164 5.52 16.30 -6.64
CA ALA A 164 4.43 16.02 -5.70
C ALA A 164 4.95 15.82 -4.27
N LEU A 165 6.03 15.07 -4.07
CA LEU A 165 6.63 14.83 -2.76
C LEU A 165 7.17 16.12 -2.12
N ASN A 166 7.88 16.95 -2.90
CA ASN A 166 8.33 18.25 -2.41
C ASN A 166 7.16 19.11 -1.95
N ARG A 167 6.04 19.09 -2.69
CA ARG A 167 4.83 19.82 -2.29
C ARG A 167 4.21 19.25 -1.01
N ALA A 168 4.23 17.93 -0.82
CA ALA A 168 3.78 17.31 0.43
C ALA A 168 4.64 17.77 1.63
N VAL A 169 5.96 17.73 1.50
CA VAL A 169 6.90 18.15 2.56
C VAL A 169 6.85 19.67 2.81
N GLU A 170 6.60 20.49 1.78
CA GLU A 170 6.35 21.93 1.96
C GLU A 170 5.12 22.21 2.83
N LEU A 171 4.04 21.44 2.62
CA LEU A 171 2.79 21.57 3.37
C LEU A 171 2.92 20.99 4.78
N ASN A 172 3.63 19.87 4.92
CA ASN A 172 3.91 19.22 6.19
C ASN A 172 5.36 18.71 6.24
N PRO A 173 6.29 19.46 6.85
CA PRO A 173 7.68 19.03 7.01
C PRO A 173 7.85 17.73 7.82
N GLY A 174 6.85 17.36 8.61
CA GLY A 174 6.83 16.11 9.38
C GLY A 174 6.30 14.90 8.61
N ASP A 175 6.03 15.03 7.31
CA ASP A 175 5.63 13.90 6.46
C ASP A 175 6.81 12.95 6.19
N ILE A 176 7.05 12.06 7.13
CA ILE A 176 8.15 11.08 7.06
C ILE A 176 8.01 10.13 5.86
N SER A 177 6.80 9.85 5.38
CA SER A 177 6.60 9.02 4.19
C SER A 177 7.16 9.73 2.96
N SER A 178 6.79 11.00 2.76
CA SER A 178 7.29 11.76 1.61
C SER A 178 8.78 12.08 1.71
N LEU A 179 9.30 12.33 2.93
CA LEU A 179 10.73 12.52 3.16
C LEU A 179 11.53 11.26 2.81
N HIS A 180 11.05 10.09 3.23
CA HIS A 180 11.67 8.81 2.91
C HIS A 180 11.72 8.56 1.40
N GLU A 181 10.59 8.72 0.71
CA GLU A 181 10.51 8.55 -0.74
C GLU A 181 11.45 9.52 -1.49
N LEU A 182 11.53 10.79 -1.06
CA LEU A 182 12.50 11.74 -1.63
C LEU A 182 13.94 11.31 -1.40
N ALA A 183 14.27 10.73 -0.25
CA ALA A 183 15.61 10.23 0.04
C ALA A 183 15.98 9.06 -0.88
N VAL A 184 15.05 8.13 -1.10
CA VAL A 184 15.24 7.02 -2.06
C VAL A 184 15.45 7.56 -3.47
N LEU A 185 14.64 8.53 -3.93
CA LEU A 185 14.85 9.14 -5.25
C LEU A 185 16.19 9.89 -5.34
N ASP A 186 16.64 10.53 -4.25
CA ASP A 186 17.96 11.18 -4.20
C ASP A 186 19.09 10.16 -4.38
N LEU A 187 18.96 8.93 -3.85
CA LEU A 187 19.94 7.86 -4.04
C LEU A 187 19.99 7.37 -5.50
N GLU A 188 18.84 7.22 -6.16
CA GLU A 188 18.77 6.88 -7.59
C GLU A 188 19.48 7.92 -8.48
N GLU A 189 19.55 9.18 -8.02
CA GLU A 189 20.26 10.28 -8.67
C GLU A 189 21.71 10.47 -8.19
N ASP A 190 22.24 9.57 -7.36
CA ASP A 190 23.59 9.64 -6.76
C ASP A 190 23.80 10.90 -5.86
N LEU A 191 22.71 11.46 -5.31
CA LEU A 191 22.72 12.61 -4.41
C LEU A 191 22.79 12.17 -2.95
N VAL A 192 23.85 11.44 -2.60
CA VAL A 192 24.00 10.76 -1.28
C VAL A 192 23.84 11.71 -0.08
N ASP A 193 24.47 12.88 -0.09
CA ASP A 193 24.37 13.84 1.02
C ASP A 193 22.92 14.34 1.24
N SER A 194 22.19 14.52 0.14
CA SER A 194 20.80 14.96 0.13
C SER A 194 19.88 13.87 0.70
N ALA A 195 20.13 12.62 0.34
CA ALA A 195 19.42 11.46 0.87
C ALA A 195 19.64 11.29 2.38
N ILE A 196 20.90 11.32 2.85
CA ILE A 196 21.23 11.22 4.28
C ILE A 196 20.53 12.32 5.08
N THR A 197 20.53 13.55 4.57
CA THR A 197 19.84 14.68 5.24
C THR A 197 18.34 14.40 5.39
N ARG A 198 17.68 13.85 4.38
CA ARG A 198 16.25 13.52 4.46
C ARG A 198 15.97 12.33 5.38
N PHE A 199 16.81 11.32 5.36
CA PHE A 199 16.72 10.21 6.31
C PHE A 199 16.87 10.68 7.76
N GLN A 200 17.77 11.62 8.03
CA GLN A 200 17.86 12.27 9.34
C GLN A 200 16.56 12.99 9.73
N GLN A 201 15.93 13.70 8.79
CA GLN A 201 14.62 14.32 9.02
C GLN A 201 13.51 13.30 9.29
N VAL A 202 13.54 12.13 8.63
CA VAL A 202 12.61 11.02 8.92
C VAL A 202 12.75 10.58 10.38
N LEU A 203 13.98 10.33 10.84
CA LEU A 203 14.23 9.93 12.23
C LEU A 203 13.77 11.00 13.22
N GLN A 204 14.07 12.27 12.94
CA GLN A 204 13.68 13.41 13.77
C GLN A 204 12.16 13.57 13.90
N HIS A 205 11.43 13.43 12.80
CA HIS A 205 9.98 13.69 12.76
C HIS A 205 9.13 12.46 13.06
N SER A 206 9.74 11.27 13.14
CA SER A 206 9.04 9.99 13.32
C SER A 206 8.05 10.02 14.49
N ARG A 207 8.48 10.50 15.67
CA ARG A 207 7.64 10.64 16.87
C ARG A 207 6.35 11.43 16.64
N GLN A 208 6.45 12.54 15.90
CA GLN A 208 5.34 13.46 15.71
C GLN A 208 4.45 13.09 14.51
N ALA A 209 4.83 12.09 13.72
CA ALA A 209 4.04 11.57 12.59
C ALA A 209 2.85 10.71 13.05
N THR A 210 1.98 11.28 13.90
CA THR A 210 0.82 10.57 14.49
C THR A 210 -0.33 10.36 13.51
N PHE A 211 -0.28 10.97 12.32
CA PHE A 211 -1.22 10.72 11.22
C PHE A 211 -0.96 9.37 10.53
N LEU A 212 0.20 8.75 10.76
CA LEU A 212 0.49 7.38 10.36
C LEU A 212 0.15 6.40 11.48
N THR A 213 -0.23 5.18 11.11
CA THR A 213 -0.32 4.07 12.06
C THR A 213 1.08 3.75 12.58
N GLU A 214 1.15 3.19 13.79
CA GLU A 214 2.43 2.79 14.39
C GLU A 214 3.19 1.79 13.52
N GLU A 215 2.49 0.81 12.96
CA GLU A 215 3.05 -0.17 12.04
C GLU A 215 3.74 0.48 10.83
N VAL A 216 3.05 1.38 10.12
CA VAL A 216 3.61 2.07 8.94
C VAL A 216 4.77 2.98 9.32
N ARG A 217 4.65 3.70 10.45
CA ARG A 217 5.73 4.54 10.95
C ARG A 217 6.99 3.70 11.25
N LEU A 218 6.83 2.54 11.89
CA LEU A 218 7.93 1.63 12.21
C LEU A 218 8.56 1.04 10.96
N GLU A 219 7.76 0.69 9.96
CA GLU A 219 8.24 0.20 8.67
C GLU A 219 9.15 1.25 7.99
N ILE A 220 8.68 2.49 7.86
CA ILE A 220 9.45 3.58 7.25
C ILE A 220 10.75 3.85 8.03
N VAL A 221 10.67 3.89 9.36
CA VAL A 221 11.86 4.10 10.21
C VAL A 221 12.84 2.94 10.06
N SER A 222 12.35 1.70 10.02
CA SER A 222 13.19 0.51 9.84
C SER A 222 13.90 0.54 8.49
N ASP A 223 13.19 0.89 7.42
CA ASP A 223 13.77 0.98 6.07
C ASP A 223 14.81 2.11 5.99
N THR A 224 14.49 3.28 6.56
CA THR A 224 15.40 4.42 6.71
C THR A 224 16.71 4.02 7.39
N LEU A 225 16.63 3.29 8.50
CA LEU A 225 17.80 2.82 9.23
C LEU A 225 18.62 1.83 8.39
N GLY A 226 17.95 0.97 7.61
CA GLY A 226 18.60 0.08 6.64
C GLY A 226 19.46 0.85 5.65
N TYR A 227 18.89 1.87 4.98
CA TYR A 227 19.63 2.72 4.06
C TYR A 227 20.81 3.44 4.74
N LEU A 228 20.62 3.98 5.93
CA LEU A 228 21.70 4.66 6.66
C LEU A 228 22.86 3.73 7.04
N VAL A 229 22.58 2.44 7.31
CA VAL A 229 23.61 1.42 7.52
C VAL A 229 24.37 1.15 6.22
N GLU A 230 23.66 0.97 5.10
CA GLU A 230 24.28 0.72 3.79
C GLU A 230 25.18 1.89 3.33
N LEU A 231 24.81 3.11 3.71
CA LEU A 231 25.56 4.33 3.41
C LEU A 231 26.68 4.66 4.40
N ASP A 232 26.91 3.82 5.43
CA ASP A 232 27.88 4.09 6.51
C ASP A 232 27.64 5.45 7.21
N ALA A 233 26.36 5.84 7.32
CA ALA A 233 25.93 7.14 7.82
C ALA A 233 25.09 7.06 9.09
N LEU A 234 24.84 5.85 9.61
CA LEU A 234 23.96 5.63 10.75
C LEU A 234 24.45 6.34 12.02
N GLU A 235 25.71 6.15 12.41
CA GLU A 235 26.27 6.73 13.65
C GLU A 235 26.15 8.25 13.64
N GLN A 236 26.66 8.89 12.59
CA GLN A 236 26.56 10.34 12.41
C GLN A 236 25.10 10.84 12.42
N SER A 237 24.18 10.08 11.82
CA SER A 237 22.77 10.47 11.75
C SER A 237 22.07 10.37 13.10
N LEU A 238 22.38 9.35 13.91
CA LEU A 238 21.85 9.22 15.26
C LEU A 238 22.40 10.29 16.19
N GLU A 239 23.69 10.63 16.10
CA GLU A 239 24.28 11.76 16.82
C GLU A 239 23.61 13.07 16.44
N HIS A 240 23.38 13.32 15.15
CA HIS A 240 22.71 14.52 14.66
C HIS A 240 21.31 14.66 15.27
N VAL A 241 20.50 13.60 15.21
CA VAL A 241 19.14 13.59 15.77
C VAL A 241 19.18 13.77 17.29
N ALA A 242 20.10 13.10 18.00
CA ALA A 242 20.26 13.23 19.44
C ALA A 242 20.67 14.65 19.88
N LEU A 243 21.55 15.32 19.13
CA LEU A 243 21.97 16.69 19.38
C LEU A 243 20.84 17.70 19.19
N GLU A 244 19.98 17.47 18.20
CA GLU A 244 18.81 18.32 17.98
C GLU A 244 17.72 18.08 19.04
N ASP A 245 17.54 16.83 19.46
CA ASP A 245 16.68 16.44 20.58
C ASP A 245 17.21 17.01 21.91
N GLN A 246 18.52 17.16 22.10
CA GLN A 246 19.19 17.71 23.31
C GLN A 246 18.90 19.20 23.61
N LYS A 247 18.11 19.91 22.78
CA LYS A 247 17.40 21.11 23.27
C LYS A 247 16.33 20.77 24.32
N GLY A 248 15.99 19.50 24.50
CA GLY A 248 15.44 18.87 25.69
C GLY A 248 16.46 17.87 26.28
N GLU A 249 16.81 18.04 27.55
CA GLU A 249 17.98 17.45 28.24
C GLU A 249 18.24 15.94 28.01
N PHE A 250 19.44 15.58 27.54
CA PHE A 250 20.06 14.26 27.76
C PHE A 250 21.57 14.42 27.98
N ALA A 251 22.11 13.79 29.04
CA ALA A 251 23.51 13.92 29.46
C ALA A 251 24.37 12.76 28.91
N PRO A 252 25.46 13.03 28.18
CA PRO A 252 26.28 12.00 27.56
C PRO A 252 27.47 11.67 28.46
N ASP A 253 27.33 10.67 29.32
CA ASP A 253 28.48 10.04 29.95
C ASP A 253 28.30 8.53 29.84
N GLU A 254 29.20 7.90 29.06
CA GLU A 254 29.50 6.45 28.92
C GLU A 254 29.34 5.89 27.49
N PHE A 255 30.29 6.15 26.61
CA PHE A 255 30.64 5.21 25.53
C PHE A 255 32.15 5.25 25.27
N ASP A 256 32.87 4.26 25.81
CA ASP A 256 34.26 3.95 25.45
C ASP A 256 34.26 2.83 24.39
N ALA A 257 34.96 3.09 23.28
CA ALA A 257 35.49 2.19 22.24
C ALA A 257 34.76 0.84 21.99
N VAL A 258 33.93 0.78 20.95
CA VAL A 258 33.24 -0.43 20.46
C VAL A 258 33.90 -0.92 19.16
N THR A 259 34.07 -2.25 19.00
CA THR A 259 34.70 -2.87 17.82
C THR A 259 33.68 -3.40 16.79
N GLU A 260 34.09 -3.68 15.55
CA GLU A 260 33.22 -4.12 14.43
C GLU A 260 32.32 -5.35 14.74
N GLU A 261 32.76 -6.28 15.60
CA GLU A 261 32.00 -7.48 15.97
C GLU A 261 30.96 -7.25 17.09
N ASP A 262 30.99 -6.08 17.75
CA ASP A 262 30.08 -5.73 18.85
C ASP A 262 28.78 -5.07 18.36
N TRP A 263 28.73 -4.58 17.12
CA TRP A 263 27.60 -3.80 16.57
C TRP A 263 26.31 -4.60 16.37
N ALA A 264 26.38 -5.88 16.01
CA ALA A 264 25.18 -6.71 15.90
C ALA A 264 24.47 -6.88 17.25
N ARG A 265 25.25 -6.90 18.35
CA ARG A 265 24.72 -6.96 19.71
C ARG A 265 24.24 -5.59 20.17
N VAL A 266 24.87 -4.50 19.73
CA VAL A 266 24.43 -3.14 20.03
C VAL A 266 23.09 -2.83 19.34
N ILE A 267 22.92 -3.23 18.08
CA ILE A 267 21.64 -3.13 17.37
C ILE A 267 20.59 -4.00 18.07
N ASP A 268 20.86 -5.27 18.40
CA ASP A 268 19.87 -6.12 19.08
C ASP A 268 19.53 -5.69 20.52
N GLN A 269 20.48 -5.10 21.28
CA GLN A 269 20.28 -4.70 22.68
C GLN A 269 19.79 -3.26 22.85
N PHE A 270 20.30 -2.32 22.06
CA PHE A 270 20.03 -0.89 22.24
C PHE A 270 19.01 -0.34 21.26
N LEU A 271 18.79 -0.95 20.08
CA LEU A 271 17.72 -0.52 19.18
C LEU A 271 16.35 -0.52 19.88
N PRO A 272 15.99 -1.46 20.78
CA PRO A 272 14.76 -1.39 21.57
C PRO A 272 14.71 -0.20 22.55
N GLU A 273 15.81 0.18 23.18
CA GLU A 273 15.88 1.34 24.10
C GLU A 273 15.91 2.67 23.33
N MET A 274 16.53 2.70 22.17
CA MET A 274 16.49 3.82 21.23
C MET A 274 15.09 3.98 20.62
N LEU A 275 14.42 2.86 20.27
CA LEU A 275 13.01 2.83 19.89
C LEU A 275 12.12 3.31 21.04
N ASN A 276 12.38 2.93 22.29
CA ASN A 276 11.65 3.39 23.48
C ASN A 276 11.94 4.84 23.87
N THR A 277 13.04 5.38 23.36
CA THR A 277 13.33 6.81 23.45
C THR A 277 12.55 7.50 22.35
N LEU A 278 12.58 7.00 21.10
CA LEU A 278 11.89 7.50 19.89
C LEU A 278 10.39 7.16 19.81
N LEU A 279 9.84 6.37 20.72
CA LEU A 279 8.43 5.97 20.84
C LEU A 279 8.17 5.74 22.33
N PRO A 280 7.05 6.18 22.91
CA PRO A 280 6.82 6.00 24.35
C PRO A 280 6.72 4.51 24.72
N PRO A 281 7.13 4.14 25.94
CA PRO A 281 7.10 2.75 26.38
C PRO A 281 5.64 2.22 26.42
N PRO A 282 5.41 0.93 26.10
CA PRO A 282 4.08 0.35 25.97
C PRO A 282 3.17 0.55 27.21
N GLU A 283 3.76 0.67 28.40
CA GLU A 283 3.03 0.90 29.65
C GLU A 283 2.38 2.30 29.72
N LEU A 284 2.93 3.31 29.04
CA LEU A 284 2.39 4.67 28.95
C LEU A 284 1.27 4.78 27.90
N LEU A 285 1.31 3.96 26.84
CA LEU A 285 0.22 3.79 25.88
C LEU A 285 -1.05 3.22 26.56
N SER A 286 -0.87 2.30 27.50
CA SER A 286 -1.96 1.70 28.28
C SER A 286 -2.57 2.67 29.32
N ALA A 287 -1.75 3.57 29.88
CA ALA A 287 -2.15 4.46 30.96
C ALA A 287 -2.79 5.79 30.53
N MET A 288 -2.68 6.17 29.25
CA MET A 288 -3.24 7.43 28.70
C MET A 288 -4.61 7.26 28.02
N VAL A 289 -5.17 6.06 28.02
CA VAL A 289 -6.54 5.81 27.59
C VAL A 289 -7.46 6.08 28.79
N PRO A 290 -8.26 7.17 28.81
CA PRO A 290 -9.35 7.24 29.78
C PRO A 290 -10.27 6.05 29.52
N GLU A 291 -10.72 5.36 30.58
CA GLU A 291 -11.79 4.36 30.45
C GLU A 291 -13.03 5.05 29.88
N VAL A 292 -13.20 4.97 28.56
CA VAL A 292 -14.40 5.42 27.87
C VAL A 292 -15.44 4.30 28.09
N PRO A 293 -16.61 4.60 28.67
CA PRO A 293 -17.70 3.63 28.75
C PRO A 293 -18.01 3.12 27.34
N GLU A 294 -18.15 1.81 27.18
CA GLU A 294 -18.25 1.06 25.90
C GLU A 294 -19.47 1.46 25.01
N ASP A 295 -20.20 2.49 25.38
CA ASP A 295 -21.56 2.78 24.93
C ASP A 295 -21.62 4.02 24.01
N GLU A 296 -20.58 4.86 23.92
CA GLU A 296 -20.61 6.13 23.16
C GLU A 296 -19.38 6.41 22.26
N PHE A 297 -18.70 5.36 21.76
CA PHE A 297 -17.75 5.50 20.65
C PHE A 297 -18.24 4.70 19.44
N GLU A 298 -18.79 5.39 18.43
CA GLU A 298 -19.09 4.79 17.13
C GLU A 298 -17.82 4.78 16.26
N ASP A 299 -17.13 3.64 16.26
CA ASP A 299 -16.06 3.32 15.30
C ASP A 299 -16.67 3.10 13.90
N PRO A 300 -16.37 3.93 12.89
CA PRO A 300 -16.89 3.76 11.52
C PRO A 300 -16.40 2.47 10.84
N TYR A 301 -15.45 1.74 11.44
CA TYR A 301 -14.89 0.48 10.95
C TYR A 301 -15.24 -0.76 11.80
N ASN A 302 -15.99 -0.64 12.91
CA ASN A 302 -16.39 -1.80 13.72
C ASN A 302 -17.81 -2.31 13.38
N ARG A 303 -17.95 -2.98 12.23
CA ARG A 303 -19.11 -3.86 12.04
C ARG A 303 -18.85 -5.19 12.74
N ARG A 304 -19.45 -5.35 13.93
CA ARG A 304 -19.47 -6.62 14.67
C ARG A 304 -19.84 -7.78 13.73
N PRO A 305 -19.17 -8.94 13.79
CA PRO A 305 -19.58 -10.10 13.02
C PRO A 305 -21.03 -10.43 13.37
N LEU A 306 -21.87 -10.59 12.34
CA LEU A 306 -23.25 -11.02 12.51
C LEU A 306 -23.26 -12.32 13.31
N VAL A 307 -23.67 -12.23 14.59
CA VAL A 307 -23.94 -13.39 15.41
C VAL A 307 -25.09 -14.12 14.75
N ARG A 308 -24.82 -15.30 14.18
CA ARG A 308 -25.87 -16.17 13.63
C ARG A 308 -26.90 -16.40 14.73
N THR A 309 -28.11 -15.92 14.50
CA THR A 309 -29.29 -16.21 15.33
C THR A 309 -29.73 -17.67 15.19
N GLU A 310 -29.24 -18.37 14.16
CA GLU A 310 -29.59 -19.75 13.88
C GLU A 310 -28.61 -20.75 14.51
N GLU A 311 -29.18 -21.66 15.31
CA GLU A 311 -28.47 -22.71 16.02
C GLU A 311 -27.64 -23.58 15.08
N ARG A 312 -26.35 -23.75 15.38
CA ARG A 312 -25.40 -24.48 14.51
C ARG A 312 -25.75 -25.97 14.51
N VAL A 313 -26.32 -26.47 13.39
CA VAL A 313 -26.56 -27.91 13.20
C VAL A 313 -25.24 -28.66 13.31
N SER A 314 -25.12 -29.51 14.33
CA SER A 314 -23.88 -30.25 14.57
C SER A 314 -23.60 -31.19 13.39
N ARG A 315 -22.31 -31.34 13.04
CA ARG A 315 -21.85 -32.11 11.86
C ARG A 315 -22.35 -33.57 11.86
N ASN A 316 -22.69 -34.12 13.03
CA ASN A 316 -23.21 -35.49 13.19
C ASN A 316 -24.71 -35.57 13.50
N ALA A 317 -25.43 -34.45 13.64
CA ALA A 317 -26.87 -34.42 13.89
C ALA A 317 -27.67 -34.94 12.67
N PRO A 318 -28.92 -35.40 12.87
CA PRO A 318 -29.84 -35.69 11.77
C PRO A 318 -29.99 -34.46 10.85
N CYS A 319 -29.95 -34.67 9.54
CA CYS A 319 -30.00 -33.58 8.58
C CYS A 319 -31.42 -32.95 8.57
N PRO A 320 -31.54 -31.62 8.65
CA PRO A 320 -32.85 -30.94 8.74
C PRO A 320 -33.70 -31.05 7.46
N CYS A 321 -33.13 -31.50 6.33
CA CYS A 321 -33.89 -31.76 5.11
C CYS A 321 -34.76 -33.04 5.15
N GLY A 322 -34.78 -33.76 6.28
CA GLY A 322 -35.63 -34.95 6.46
C GLY A 322 -35.10 -36.22 5.78
N SER A 323 -33.89 -36.20 5.24
CA SER A 323 -33.32 -37.33 4.49
C SER A 323 -32.94 -38.56 5.34
N GLY A 324 -33.05 -38.48 6.67
CA GLY A 324 -32.63 -39.53 7.60
C GLY A 324 -31.10 -39.69 7.77
N ASN A 325 -30.29 -38.94 7.01
CA ASN A 325 -28.83 -38.99 7.05
C ASN A 325 -28.22 -37.98 8.03
N LYS A 326 -26.97 -38.21 8.48
CA LYS A 326 -26.21 -37.21 9.28
C LYS A 326 -25.85 -35.99 8.42
N PHE A 327 -25.88 -34.78 9.00
CA PHE A 327 -25.67 -33.52 8.29
C PHE A 327 -24.43 -33.53 7.38
N LYS A 328 -23.26 -33.97 7.88
CA LYS A 328 -22.00 -34.07 7.09
C LYS A 328 -22.02 -35.03 5.89
N ARG A 329 -23.03 -35.90 5.80
CA ARG A 329 -23.19 -36.86 4.70
C ARG A 329 -24.33 -36.49 3.75
N CYS A 330 -24.98 -35.35 3.99
CA CYS A 330 -26.08 -34.83 3.19
C CYS A 330 -25.80 -33.35 2.90
N CYS A 331 -26.61 -32.42 3.41
CA CYS A 331 -26.48 -30.97 3.16
C CYS A 331 -25.16 -30.35 3.64
N GLY A 332 -24.40 -31.03 4.51
CA GLY A 332 -23.08 -30.62 4.98
C GLY A 332 -21.92 -31.36 4.30
N ARG A 333 -22.12 -31.98 3.13
CA ARG A 333 -21.03 -32.47 2.27
C ARG A 333 -20.50 -31.30 1.43
N SER A 334 -19.43 -30.68 1.92
CA SER A 334 -18.40 -30.07 1.08
C SER A 334 -17.25 -31.06 1.01
#